data_AF-A0A971AAA5-F1
#
_entry.id   AF-A0A971AAA5-F1
#
_cell.length_a   1.000
_cell.length_b   1.000
_cell.length_c   1.000
_cell.angle_alpha   90.00
_cell.angle_beta   90.00
_cell.angle_gamma   90.00
#
_symmetry.space_group_name_H-M   'P 1'
#
loop_
_entity.id
_entity.type
_entity.pdbx_description
1 polymer ?
#
loop_
_entity_poly.entity_id
_entity_poly.type
_entity_poly.pdbx_seq_one_letter_code
_entity_poly.pdbx_strand_id
1 'polypeptide(L)' 'LAMLSRATAGIRGKTLIINLPGSPKAALECLEVFLPVMNHAVETLRGDAFECAQAGARD' A
#
# COMPACT_ATOMS: atom_id res chain seq x y z
N LEU A 1 9.48 9.18 -15.33
CA LEU A 1 8.22 8.70 -14.71
C LEU A 1 8.20 9.32 -13.31
N ALA A 2 7.32 10.21 -12.85
CA ALA A 2 5.88 10.27 -12.99
C ALA A 2 5.34 11.63 -12.47
N MET A 3 5.73 12.75 -13.08
CA MET A 3 5.33 14.09 -12.60
C MET A 3 3.82 14.41 -12.73
N LEU A 4 3.06 13.58 -13.45
CA LEU A 4 1.59 13.68 -13.59
C LEU A 4 0.83 12.50 -12.94
N SER A 5 1.52 11.55 -12.32
CA SER A 5 0.83 10.40 -11.74
C SER A 5 0.18 10.80 -10.42
N ARG A 6 -1.15 10.94 -10.46
CA ARG A 6 -2.00 11.01 -9.26
C ARG A 6 -2.36 9.61 -8.77
N ALA A 7 -1.51 8.61 -9.01
CA ALA A 7 -1.76 7.26 -8.54
C ALA A 7 -1.75 7.26 -7.01
N THR A 8 -2.94 7.12 -6.44
CA THR A 8 -3.15 6.97 -5.00
C THR A 8 -3.24 5.49 -4.65
N ALA A 9 -2.84 5.13 -3.44
CA ALA A 9 -3.14 3.84 -2.82
C ALA A 9 -3.84 4.12 -1.49
N GLY A 10 -4.72 3.22 -1.07
CA GLY A 10 -5.52 3.41 0.14
C GLY A 10 -6.04 2.12 0.73
N ILE A 11 -6.64 2.23 1.91
CA ILE A 11 -7.13 1.10 2.69
C ILE A 11 -8.63 1.25 2.88
N ARG A 12 -9.39 0.17 2.64
CA ARG A 12 -10.81 0.08 2.98
C ARG A 12 -11.04 -1.16 3.85
N GLY A 13 -11.32 -0.96 5.13
CA GLY A 13 -11.37 -2.05 6.11
C GLY A 13 -10.03 -2.77 6.18
N LYS A 14 -10.00 -4.07 5.84
CA LYS A 14 -8.78 -4.89 5.75
C LYS A 14 -8.26 -5.10 4.33
N THR A 15 -8.68 -4.26 3.38
CA THR A 15 -8.31 -4.37 1.95
C THR A 15 -7.42 -3.22 1.54
N LEU A 16 -6.25 -3.54 0.96
CA LEU A 16 -5.38 -2.59 0.29
C LEU A 16 -5.83 -2.41 -1.17
N ILE A 17 -5.95 -1.16 -1.60
CA ILE A 17 -6.32 -0.79 -2.96
C ILE A 17 -5.16 0.00 -3.56
N ILE A 18 -4.60 -0.50 -4.66
CA ILE A 18 -3.43 0.10 -5.34
C ILE A 18 -3.83 0.40 -6.79
N ASN A 19 -3.66 1.65 -7.21
CA ASN A 19 -3.80 2.02 -8.61
C ASN A 19 -2.50 1.70 -9.35
N LEU A 20 -2.60 0.97 -10.47
CA LEU A 20 -1.47 0.63 -11.33
C LEU A 20 -1.59 1.30 -12.72
N PRO A 21 -0.48 1.47 -13.45
CA PRO A 21 -0.50 1.92 -14.83
C PRO A 21 -1.31 0.99 -15.74
N GLY A 22 -1.90 1.53 -16.82
CA GLY A 22 -2.68 0.73 -17.78
C GLY A 22 -1.86 -0.22 -18.67
N SER A 23 -0.53 -0.02 -18.76
CA SER A 23 0.36 -0.93 -19.50
C SER A 23 0.77 -2.11 -18.62
N PRO A 24 0.65 -3.36 -19.11
CA PRO A 24 1.06 -4.55 -18.34
C PRO A 24 2.53 -4.51 -17.88
N LYS A 25 3.44 -4.02 -18.73
CA LYS A 25 4.86 -3.90 -18.37
C LYS A 25 5.07 -2.95 -17.21
N ALA A 26 4.48 -1.76 -17.28
CA ALA A 26 4.62 -0.74 -16.23
C ALA A 26 3.91 -1.18 -14.93
N ALA A 27 2.80 -1.93 -15.03
CA ALA A 27 2.15 -2.51 -13.86
C ALA A 27 3.05 -3.53 -13.14
N LEU A 28 3.74 -4.39 -13.88
CA LEU A 28 4.70 -5.35 -13.32
C LEU A 28 5.89 -4.65 -12.66
N GLU A 29 6.49 -3.68 -13.35
CA GLU A 29 7.61 -2.89 -12.80
C GLU A 29 7.19 -2.15 -11.51
N CYS A 30 5.98 -1.58 -11.47
CA CYS A 30 5.46 -0.97 -10.24
C CYS A 30 5.23 -2.02 -9.14
N LEU A 31 4.68 -3.19 -9.47
CA LEU A 31 4.38 -4.23 -8.49
C LEU A 31 5.67 -4.80 -7.87
N GLU A 32 6.72 -5.02 -8.68
CA GLU A 32 8.03 -5.50 -8.20
C GLU A 32 8.63 -4.61 -7.11
N VAL A 33 8.40 -3.29 -7.18
CA VAL A 33 8.81 -2.34 -6.13
C VAL A 33 8.03 -2.54 -4.83
N PHE A 34 6.74 -2.89 -4.92
CA PHE A 34 5.88 -3.08 -3.74
C PHE A 34 6.05 -4.45 -3.08
N LEU A 35 6.33 -5.50 -3.85
CA LEU A 35 6.37 -6.89 -3.35
C LEU A 35 7.17 -7.08 -2.04
N PRO A 36 8.36 -6.47 -1.85
CA PRO A 36 9.11 -6.65 -0.60
C PRO A 36 8.39 -6.14 0.66
N VAL A 37 7.53 -5.13 0.54
CA VAL A 37 6.81 -4.51 1.67
C VAL A 37 5.39 -5.06 1.83
N MET A 38 4.90 -5.87 0.89
CA MET A 38 3.52 -6.38 0.91
C MET A 38 3.22 -7.27 2.12
N ASN A 39 4.18 -8.08 2.58
CA ASN A 39 3.98 -8.93 3.76
C ASN A 39 3.67 -8.09 5.01
N HIS A 40 4.50 -7.09 5.28
CA HIS A 40 4.29 -6.18 6.39
C HIS A 40 3.00 -5.38 6.23
N ALA A 41 2.70 -4.87 5.03
CA ALA A 41 1.44 -4.17 4.77
C ALA A 41 0.20 -5.05 5.08
N VAL A 42 0.24 -6.34 4.75
CA VAL A 42 -0.84 -7.28 5.06
C VAL A 42 -0.94 -7.56 6.56
N GLU A 43 0.18 -7.70 7.27
CA GLU A 43 0.20 -7.84 8.73
C GLU A 43 -0.41 -6.61 9.42
N THR A 44 -0.03 -5.41 8.98
CA THR A 44 -0.59 -4.14 9.48
C THR A 44 -2.08 -4.04 9.22
N LEU A 45 -2.55 -4.46 8.04
CA LEU A 45 -3.98 -4.48 7.69
C LEU A 45 -4.80 -5.49 8.51
N ARG A 46 -4.18 -6.58 8.95
CA ARG A 46 -4.84 -7.58 9.79
C ARG A 46 -4.94 -7.14 11.25
N GLY A 47 -4.10 -6.19 11.66
CA GLY A 47 -3.91 -5.77 13.05
C GLY A 47 -2.85 -6.62 13.77
N ASP A 48 -2.07 -7.40 13.02
CA ASP A 48 -1.05 -8.31 13.54
C ASP A 48 0.34 -7.65 13.56
N ALA A 49 0.51 -6.51 12.88
CA ALA A 49 1.75 -5.73 12.98
C ALA A 49 1.81 -5.03 14.33
N PHE A 50 2.77 -5.45 15.15
CA PHE A 50 3.16 -4.73 16.35
C PHE A 50 4.00 -3.51 15.97
N GLU A 51 3.38 -2.34 15.86
CA GLU A 51 4.09 -1.06 15.90
C GLU A 51 3.93 -0.44 17.31
N CYS A 52 5.04 -0.22 18.02
CA CYS A 52 5.08 0.47 19.32
C CYS A 52 4.79 2.00 19.22
N ALA A 53 4.02 2.44 18.23
CA ALA A 53 3.69 3.85 18.02
C ALA A 53 2.19 4.03 17.74
N GLN A 54 1.36 3.84 18.76
CA GLN A 54 0.03 4.45 18.74
C GLN A 54 -0.35 5.00 20.11
N ALA A 55 0.27 6.13 20.45
CA ALA A 55 -0.32 7.10 21.35
C ALA A 55 -1.12 8.12 20.51
N GLY A 56 -2.43 8.22 20.74
CA GLY A 56 -3.18 9.46 20.53
C GLY A 56 -4.30 9.45 19.48
N ALA A 57 -5.47 9.87 19.97
CA ALA A 57 -6.61 10.46 19.25
C ALA A 57 -7.55 9.53 18.45
N ARG A 58 -8.53 8.98 19.18
CA ARG A 58 -9.91 8.86 18.67
C ARG A 58 -10.77 9.77 19.54
N ASP A 59 -11.37 10.77 18.91
CA ASP A 59 -12.54 11.47 19.43
C ASP A 59 -13.79 10.66 19.07
#